data_AF-A0A550GEI7-F1
#
_entry.id   AF-A0A550GEI7-F1
#
_cell.length_a   1.000
_cell.length_b   1.000
_cell.length_c   1.000
_cell.angle_alpha   90.00
_cell.angle_beta   90.00
_cell.angle_gamma   90.00
#
_symmetry.space_group_name_H-M   'P 1'
#
loop_
_entity.id
_entity.type
_entity.pdbx_description
1 polymer ?
#
loop_
_entity_poly.entity_id
_entity_poly.type
_entity_poly.pdbx_seq_one_letter_code
_entity_poly.pdbx_strand_id
1 'polypeptide(L)'
;MQVSDACCPSGVGERKAKVEAALVRLRSLKCQISELRAECEALKKLGSEKQESLKCSECGKLIEQGLEVSLKDSFGNIKDYYHRDCFTKIWRSQNWRFDYSSPGFLRMDERDP
;
A
#
# COMPACT_ATOMS: atom_id res chain seq x y z
N MET A 1 37.22 22.90 59.15
CA MET A 1 37.49 22.76 57.70
C MET A 1 36.18 23.00 56.97
N GLN A 2 36.10 24.08 56.17
CA GLN A 2 34.95 24.35 55.31
C GLN A 2 35.08 23.50 54.05
N VAL A 3 34.03 22.73 53.73
CA VAL A 3 33.93 21.99 52.46
C VAL A 3 33.16 22.91 51.51
N SER A 4 33.87 23.51 50.57
CA SER A 4 33.30 24.38 49.55
C SER A 4 32.62 23.52 48.49
N ASP A 5 31.28 23.59 48.41
CA ASP A 5 30.51 23.06 47.29
C ASP A 5 30.83 23.83 46.01
N ALA A 6 31.83 23.37 45.27
CA ALA A 6 32.09 23.82 43.92
C ALA A 6 31.07 23.15 42.98
N CYS A 7 29.94 23.81 42.78
CA CYS A 7 28.97 23.45 41.75
C CYS A 7 29.60 23.65 40.36
N CYS A 8 30.04 22.56 39.74
CA CYS A 8 30.67 22.56 38.41
C CYS A 8 29.68 23.04 37.32
N PRO A 9 29.98 24.11 36.55
CA PRO A 9 29.12 24.59 35.46
C PRO A 9 29.26 23.78 34.16
N SER A 10 30.16 22.80 34.12
CA SER A 10 30.55 22.02 32.93
C SER A 10 29.42 21.19 32.31
N GLY A 11 28.43 20.76 33.10
CA GLY A 11 27.34 19.92 32.60
C GLY A 11 26.22 20.65 31.84
N VAL A 12 26.09 21.97 31.97
CA VAL A 12 24.96 22.73 31.38
C VAL A 12 25.22 23.07 29.91
N GLY A 13 26.45 23.48 29.57
CA GLY A 13 26.84 23.78 28.19
C GLY A 13 26.77 22.57 27.26
N GLU A 14 27.22 21.41 27.74
CA GLU A 14 27.20 20.17 26.96
C GLU A 14 25.77 19.66 26.69
N ARG A 15 24.88 19.79 27.69
CA ARG A 15 23.45 19.49 27.54
C ARG A 15 22.78 20.41 26.51
N LYS A 16 23.08 21.71 26.56
CA LYS A 16 22.55 22.68 25.60
C LYS A 16 22.98 22.36 24.17
N ALA A 17 24.26 22.07 23.95
CA ALA A 17 24.79 21.70 22.64
C ALA A 17 24.14 20.42 22.07
N LYS A 18 23.91 19.40 22.90
CA LYS A 18 23.21 18.17 22.50
C LYS A 18 21.76 18.45 22.08
N VAL A 19 21.06 19.31 22.82
CA VAL A 19 19.68 19.72 22.49
C VAL A 19 19.63 20.51 21.19
N GLU A 20 20.55 21.45 20.98
CA GLU A 20 20.64 22.21 19.73
C GLU A 20 20.94 21.32 18.52
N ALA A 21 21.87 20.37 18.65
CA ALA A 21 22.16 19.39 17.60
C ALA A 21 20.95 18.51 17.28
N ALA A 22 20.20 18.07 18.32
CA ALA A 22 18.97 17.31 18.13
C ALA A 22 17.88 18.14 17.42
N LEU A 23 17.73 19.42 17.77
CA LEU A 23 16.77 20.32 17.12
C LEU A 23 17.09 20.54 15.64
N VAL A 24 18.37 20.70 15.29
CA VAL A 24 18.80 20.83 13.89
C VAL A 24 18.46 19.56 13.11
N ARG A 25 18.75 18.38 13.66
CA ARG A 25 18.40 17.09 13.05
C ARG A 25 16.89 16.92 12.87
N LEU A 26 16.10 17.26 13.89
CA LEU A 26 14.64 17.18 13.81
C LEU A 26 14.06 18.12 12.75
N ARG A 27 14.59 19.34 12.60
CA ARG A 27 14.17 20.26 11.53
C ARG A 27 14.50 19.70 10.15
N SER A 28 15.70 19.15 9.96
CA SER A 28 16.10 18.51 8.70
C SER A 28 15.18 17.34 8.34
N LEU A 29 14.91 16.44 9.29
CA LEU A 29 13.99 15.32 9.09
C LEU A 29 12.57 15.79 8.77
N LYS A 30 12.09 16.86 9.42
CA LYS A 30 10.78 17.44 9.13
C LYS A 30 10.67 17.93 7.68
N CYS A 31 11.72 18.57 7.15
CA CYS A 31 11.76 18.99 5.75
C CYS A 31 11.74 17.78 4.81
N GLN A 32 12.60 16.79 5.06
CA GLN A 32 12.67 15.57 4.25
C GLN A 32 11.33 14.80 4.22
N ILE A 33 10.65 14.69 5.36
CA ILE A 33 9.31 14.08 5.43
C ILE A 33 8.30 14.89 4.61
N SER A 34 8.41 16.22 4.58
CA SER A 34 7.50 17.07 3.81
C SER A 34 7.73 16.93 2.31
N GLU A 35 8.99 16.87 1.87
CA GLU A 35 9.38 16.60 0.49
C GLU A 35 8.87 15.22 0.03
N LEU A 36 9.12 14.17 0.82
CA LEU A 36 8.63 12.82 0.53
C LEU A 36 7.11 12.74 0.43
N ARG A 37 6.38 13.48 1.29
CA ARG A 37 4.90 13.54 1.19
C ARG A 37 4.46 14.19 -0.11
N ALA A 38 5.12 15.28 -0.53
CA ALA A 38 4.81 15.94 -1.80
C ALA A 38 5.09 15.02 -3.00
N GLU A 39 6.20 14.27 -2.98
CA GLU A 39 6.51 13.26 -4.00
C GLU A 39 5.44 12.15 -4.04
N CYS A 40 5.02 11.64 -2.88
CA CYS A 40 3.95 10.64 -2.81
C CYS A 40 2.62 11.17 -3.36
N GLU A 41 2.27 12.42 -3.07
CA GLU A 41 1.06 13.05 -3.61
C GLU A 41 1.15 13.27 -5.13
N ALA A 42 2.32 13.67 -5.63
CA ALA A 42 2.56 13.79 -7.06
C ALA A 42 2.43 12.43 -7.77
N LEU A 43 2.98 11.37 -7.19
CA LEU A 43 2.83 10.00 -7.71
C LEU A 43 1.39 9.52 -7.69
N LYS A 44 0.61 9.84 -6.64
CA LYS A 44 -0.83 9.54 -6.60
C LYS A 44 -1.59 10.25 -7.72
N LYS A 45 -1.30 11.53 -7.97
CA LYS A 45 -1.92 12.30 -9.05
C LYS A 45 -1.57 11.73 -10.43
N LEU A 46 -0.29 11.43 -10.67
CA LEU A 46 0.17 10.76 -11.89
C LEU A 46 -0.50 9.40 -12.09
N GLY A 47 -0.63 8.61 -11.02
CA GLY A 47 -1.35 7.34 -11.06
C GLY A 47 -2.83 7.49 -11.39
N SER A 48 -3.49 8.55 -10.90
CA SER A 48 -4.90 8.83 -11.25
C SER A 48 -5.09 9.35 -12.67
N GLU A 49 -4.16 10.14 -13.21
CA GLU A 49 -4.25 10.69 -14.56
C GLU A 49 -3.93 9.66 -15.66
N LYS A 50 -3.14 8.64 -15.33
CA LYS A 50 -2.66 7.63 -16.27
C LYS A 50 -3.45 6.31 -16.23
N GLN A 51 -4.52 6.23 -15.45
CA GLN A 51 -5.38 5.05 -15.42
C GLN A 51 -6.26 5.00 -16.67
N GLU A 52 -5.81 4.24 -17.65
CA GLU A 52 -6.61 3.82 -18.78
C GLU A 52 -7.92 3.21 -18.27
N SER A 53 -9.03 3.64 -18.86
CA SER A 53 -10.36 3.16 -18.52
C SER A 53 -10.40 1.63 -18.63
N LEU A 54 -10.51 0.94 -17.50
CA LEU A 54 -10.52 -0.51 -17.43
C LEU A 54 -11.77 -1.05 -18.14
N LYS A 55 -11.60 -2.11 -18.93
CA LYS A 55 -12.70 -2.81 -19.60
C LYS A 55 -12.95 -4.14 -18.89
N CYS A 56 -14.23 -4.47 -18.71
CA CYS A 56 -14.64 -5.75 -18.20
C CYS A 56 -14.40 -6.84 -19.25
N SER A 57 -13.65 -7.88 -18.89
CA SER A 57 -13.33 -9.00 -19.79
C SER A 57 -14.57 -9.81 -20.18
N GLU A 58 -15.65 -9.77 -19.37
CA GLU A 58 -16.91 -10.48 -19.66
C GLU A 58 -17.82 -9.71 -20.63
N CYS A 59 -18.11 -8.43 -20.34
CA CYS A 59 -19.12 -7.68 -21.08
C CYS A 59 -18.54 -6.60 -22.02
N GLY A 60 -17.22 -6.40 -22.00
CA GLY A 60 -16.50 -5.43 -22.83
C GLY A 60 -16.75 -3.95 -22.46
N LYS A 61 -17.64 -3.66 -21.50
CA LYS A 61 -17.96 -2.29 -21.07
C LYS A 61 -16.89 -1.77 -20.11
N LEU A 62 -16.76 -0.44 -20.06
CA LEU A 62 -15.89 0.23 -19.10
C LEU A 62 -16.32 -0.06 -17.67
N ILE A 63 -15.36 -0.23 -16.78
CA ILE A 63 -15.54 -0.38 -15.34
C ILE A 63 -15.28 0.98 -14.69
N GLU A 64 -16.18 1.38 -13.79
CA GLU A 64 -15.95 2.56 -12.95
C GLU A 64 -14.80 2.30 -11.99
N GLN A 65 -13.94 3.31 -11.83
CA GLN A 65 -12.74 3.22 -11.00
C GLN A 65 -13.08 2.87 -9.54
N GLY A 66 -12.36 1.90 -8.99
CA GLY A 66 -12.55 1.41 -7.61
C GLY A 66 -13.68 0.39 -7.45
N LEU A 67 -14.42 0.07 -8.53
CA LEU A 67 -15.46 -0.95 -8.54
C LEU A 67 -15.05 -2.20 -9.32
N GLU A 68 -13.79 -2.28 -9.76
CA GLU A 68 -13.23 -3.42 -10.45
C GLU A 68 -12.95 -4.62 -9.53
N VAL A 69 -13.23 -5.81 -10.04
CA VAL A 69 -12.71 -7.06 -9.52
C VAL A 69 -11.52 -7.46 -10.38
N SER A 70 -10.34 -7.58 -9.77
CA SER A 70 -9.12 -8.05 -10.45
C SER A 70 -8.95 -9.55 -10.27
N LEU A 71 -8.77 -10.26 -11.38
CA LEU A 71 -8.35 -11.66 -11.37
C LEU A 71 -6.83 -11.71 -11.48
N LYS A 72 -6.19 -12.43 -10.56
CA LYS A 72 -4.73 -12.59 -10.54
C LYS A 72 -4.33 -14.02 -10.92
N ASP A 73 -3.17 -14.14 -11.57
CA ASP A 73 -2.53 -15.43 -11.81
C ASP A 73 -1.84 -15.98 -10.54
N SER A 74 -1.25 -17.18 -10.64
CA SER A 74 -0.52 -17.82 -9.54
C SER A 74 0.74 -17.07 -9.11
N PHE A 75 1.23 -16.14 -9.93
CA PHE A 75 2.38 -15.28 -9.63
C PHE A 75 1.95 -13.91 -9.05
N GLY A 76 0.64 -13.67 -8.92
CA GLY A 76 0.07 -12.43 -8.40
C GLY A 76 -0.06 -11.31 -9.43
N ASN A 77 0.22 -11.56 -10.71
CA ASN A 77 0.01 -10.57 -11.77
C ASN A 77 -1.48 -10.47 -12.11
N ILE A 78 -1.93 -9.25 -12.43
CA ILE A 78 -3.32 -9.05 -12.85
C ILE A 78 -3.49 -9.60 -14.27
N LYS A 79 -4.40 -10.55 -14.42
CA LYS A 79 -4.74 -11.20 -15.69
C LYS A 79 -5.93 -10.51 -16.36
N ASP A 80 -6.98 -10.22 -15.60
CA ASP A 80 -8.25 -9.71 -16.11
C ASP A 80 -8.95 -8.78 -15.10
N TYR A 81 -9.86 -7.94 -15.60
CA TYR A 81 -10.72 -7.08 -14.79
C TYR A 81 -12.19 -7.34 -15.10
N TYR A 82 -13.05 -7.28 -14.09
CA TYR A 82 -14.48 -7.53 -14.21
C TYR A 82 -15.31 -6.53 -13.41
N HIS A 83 -16.54 -6.27 -13.83
CA HIS A 83 -17.55 -5.71 -12.92
C HIS A 83 -17.87 -6.74 -11.83
N ARG A 84 -18.18 -6.26 -10.63
CA ARG A 84 -18.59 -7.11 -9.49
C ARG A 84 -19.71 -8.09 -9.86
N ASP A 85 -20.73 -7.60 -10.59
CA ASP A 85 -21.88 -8.43 -10.97
C ASP A 85 -21.54 -9.42 -12.07
N CYS A 86 -20.71 -9.03 -13.05
CA CYS A 86 -20.20 -9.93 -14.09
C CYS A 86 -19.39 -11.07 -13.45
N PHE A 87 -18.46 -10.73 -12.56
CA PHE A 87 -17.67 -11.73 -11.85
C PHE A 87 -18.55 -12.65 -10.99
N THR A 88 -19.54 -12.08 -10.29
CA THR A 88 -20.46 -12.87 -9.45
C THR A 88 -21.28 -13.85 -10.29
N LYS A 89 -21.70 -13.48 -11.51
CA LYS A 89 -22.38 -14.39 -12.44
C LYS A 89 -21.48 -15.54 -12.86
N ILE A 90 -20.25 -15.25 -13.28
CA ILE A 90 -19.24 -16.26 -13.64
C ILE A 90 -18.99 -17.20 -12.46
N TRP A 91 -18.81 -16.63 -11.27
CA TRP A 91 -18.60 -17.40 -10.04
C TRP A 91 -19.76 -18.34 -9.74
N ARG A 92 -21.01 -17.90 -9.97
CA ARG A 92 -22.20 -18.73 -9.70
C ARG A 92 -22.50 -19.73 -10.81
N SER A 93 -22.08 -19.46 -12.05
CA SER A 93 -22.29 -20.39 -13.18
C SER A 93 -21.33 -21.57 -13.17
N GLN A 94 -20.25 -21.49 -12.39
CA GLN A 94 -19.27 -22.56 -12.29
C GLN A 94 -19.63 -23.54 -11.19
N ASN A 95 -19.52 -24.84 -11.50
CA ASN A 95 -19.56 -25.90 -10.51
C ASN A 95 -18.20 -25.98 -9.81
N TRP A 96 -18.09 -25.25 -8.71
CA TRP A 96 -16.91 -25.33 -7.86
C TRP A 96 -16.95 -26.60 -7.02
N ARG A 97 -15.85 -27.34 -7.01
CA ARG A 97 -15.62 -28.39 -6.01
C ARG A 97 -14.49 -28.01 -5.10
N PHE A 98 -14.72 -28.31 -3.83
CA PHE A 98 -13.68 -28.19 -2.82
C PHE A 98 -12.68 -29.33 -3.01
N ASP A 99 -11.47 -28.98 -3.41
CA ASP A 99 -10.35 -29.90 -3.50
C ASP A 99 -9.39 -29.65 -2.35
N TYR A 100 -9.37 -30.58 -1.40
CA TYR A 100 -8.51 -30.52 -0.21
C TYR A 100 -7.10 -31.06 -0.46
N SER A 101 -6.79 -31.51 -1.68
CA SER A 101 -5.48 -32.07 -2.04
C SER A 101 -4.41 -31.03 -2.39
N SER A 102 -4.76 -29.73 -2.48
CA SER A 102 -3.81 -28.65 -2.78
C SER A 102 -4.20 -27.33 -2.11
N PRO A 103 -3.24 -26.46 -1.73
CA PRO A 103 -3.53 -25.12 -1.22
C PRO A 103 -4.20 -24.27 -2.32
N GLY A 104 -5.37 -23.70 -2.02
CA GLY A 104 -6.20 -22.98 -3.01
C GLY A 104 -7.47 -23.73 -3.38
N PHE A 105 -8.19 -24.19 -2.35
CA PHE A 105 -9.26 -25.19 -2.24
C PHE A 105 -10.40 -25.25 -3.28
N LEU A 106 -10.40 -24.45 -4.34
CA LEU A 106 -11.46 -24.42 -5.34
C LEU A 106 -10.90 -24.87 -6.70
N ARG A 107 -11.42 -25.99 -7.22
CA ARG A 107 -11.27 -26.38 -8.63
C ARG A 107 -12.62 -26.25 -9.34
N MET A 108 -12.61 -25.78 -10.58
CA MET A 108 -13.77 -25.93 -11.46
C MET A 108 -13.91 -27.42 -11.82
N ASP A 109 -15.14 -27.94 -11.80
CA ASP A 109 -15.43 -29.23 -12.42
C ASP A 109 -15.24 -29.11 -13.94
N GLU A 110 -14.27 -29.83 -14.49
CA GLU A 110 -14.08 -30.05 -15.93
C GLU A 110 -15.16 -31.00 -16.51
N ARG A 111 -16.44 -30.78 -16.20
CA ARG A 111 -17.50 -31.37 -17.02
C ARG A 111 -17.76 -30.45 -18.19
N ASP A 112 -17.05 -30.71 -19.28
CA ASP A 112 -17.34 -30.18 -20.61
C ASP A 112 -18.84 -30.35 -20.97
N PRO A 113 -19.46 -29.39 -21.67
CA PRO A 113 -20.62 -29.66 -22.51
C PRO A 113 -20.28 -30.56 -23.71
#